data_AF-A0A7C7FWX1-F1
#
_entry.id   AF-A0A7C7FWX1-F1
#
_cell.length_a   1.000
_cell.length_b   1.000
_cell.length_c   1.000
_cell.angle_alpha   90.00
_cell.angle_beta   90.00
_cell.angle_gamma   90.00
#
_symmetry.space_group_name_H-M   'P 1'
#
loop_
_entity.id
_entity.type
_entity.pdbx_description
1 polymer ?
#
loop_
_entity_poly.entity_id
_entity_poly.type
_entity_poly.pdbx_seq_one_letter_code
_entity_poly.pdbx_strand_id
1 'polypeptide(L)'
;MNTKTQQVMFSSETDNWSTPQEFFDKLNWRFGPFDLDPCASTHNTKCANFFSEPENGLLKSWKGHTVFCNPPYGRGIDAWIKKGYEEGQDPDTMVVMLIPSRTDTRYWHEYVMKAEAVYFIKGRLRFGDSTNSAPFPSAVVVFTKPEASWAPLPEMGALNR
;
A
#
# COMPACT_ATOMS: atom_id res chain seq x y z
N MET A 1 21.18 -23.51 -1.55
CA MET A 1 19.80 -23.29 -1.06
C MET A 1 18.94 -24.43 -1.57
N ASN A 2 18.07 -25.02 -0.72
CA ASN A 2 17.22 -26.14 -1.11
C ASN A 2 16.00 -25.61 -1.89
N THR A 3 15.60 -26.34 -2.93
CA THR A 3 14.44 -26.10 -3.81
C THR A 3 13.13 -25.80 -3.07
N LYS A 4 12.93 -26.39 -1.87
CA LYS A 4 11.79 -26.05 -0.99
C LYS A 4 11.82 -24.61 -0.47
N THR A 5 13.00 -24.07 -0.17
CA THR A 5 13.16 -22.68 0.25
C THR A 5 12.94 -21.71 -0.91
N GLN A 6 13.23 -22.12 -2.15
CA GLN A 6 12.90 -21.32 -3.34
C GLN A 6 11.39 -21.28 -3.63
N GLN A 7 10.66 -22.39 -3.48
CA GLN A 7 9.21 -22.41 -3.72
C GLN A 7 8.44 -21.46 -2.79
N VAL A 8 8.83 -21.34 -1.52
CA VAL A 8 8.16 -20.43 -0.55
C VAL A 8 8.49 -18.96 -0.83
N MET A 9 9.63 -18.66 -1.45
CA MET A 9 10.00 -17.28 -1.81
C MET A 9 9.32 -16.77 -3.10
N PHE A 10 8.63 -17.65 -3.85
CA PHE A 10 8.03 -17.32 -5.15
C PHE A 10 6.61 -17.86 -5.37
N SER A 11 5.96 -18.50 -4.40
CA SER A 11 4.58 -18.97 -4.55
C SER A 11 3.57 -17.84 -4.31
N SER A 12 2.95 -17.37 -5.39
CA SER A 12 1.84 -16.41 -5.41
C SER A 12 0.47 -17.06 -5.17
N GLU A 13 0.41 -18.30 -4.65
CA GLU A 13 -0.84 -19.09 -4.64
C GLU A 13 -1.86 -18.65 -3.58
N THR A 14 -1.54 -17.70 -2.71
CA THR A 14 -2.49 -17.18 -1.71
C THR A 14 -2.30 -15.68 -1.48
N ASP A 15 -2.50 -14.85 -2.51
CA ASP A 15 -2.39 -13.37 -2.35
C ASP A 15 -3.51 -12.72 -1.53
N ASN A 16 -4.44 -13.51 -0.95
CA ASN A 16 -5.54 -13.04 -0.12
C ASN A 16 -5.15 -12.94 1.37
N TRP A 17 -4.11 -12.15 1.67
CA TRP A 17 -3.63 -11.92 3.03
C TRP A 17 -4.40 -10.77 3.70
N SER A 18 -5.38 -11.08 4.56
CA SER A 18 -6.10 -10.03 5.30
C SER A 18 -5.17 -9.31 6.29
N THR A 19 -5.21 -7.98 6.29
CA THR A 19 -4.50 -7.14 7.26
C THR A 19 -4.98 -7.43 8.68
N PRO A 20 -4.08 -7.60 9.68
CA PRO A 20 -4.47 -7.73 11.08
C PRO A 20 -5.41 -6.61 11.51
N GLN A 21 -6.52 -6.97 12.14
CA GLN A 21 -7.56 -5.99 12.48
C GLN A 21 -7.01 -4.87 13.36
N GLU A 22 -6.26 -5.19 14.40
CA GLU A 22 -5.65 -4.21 15.29
C GLU A 22 -4.70 -3.24 14.54
N PHE A 23 -4.00 -3.72 13.52
CA PHE A 23 -3.12 -2.88 12.71
C PHE A 23 -3.94 -1.95 11.81
N PHE A 24 -4.98 -2.47 11.17
CA PHE A 24 -5.93 -1.65 10.40
C PHE A 24 -6.58 -0.58 11.28
N ASP A 25 -7.07 -0.93 12.47
CA ASP A 25 -7.76 -0.01 13.38
C ASP A 25 -6.85 1.16 13.80
N LYS A 26 -5.55 0.90 14.02
CA LYS A 26 -4.55 1.94 14.31
C LYS A 26 -4.37 2.91 13.14
N LEU A 27 -4.33 2.39 11.91
CA LEU A 27 -4.25 3.23 10.72
C LEU A 27 -5.55 4.02 10.52
N ASN A 28 -6.70 3.38 10.74
CA ASN A 28 -8.00 4.02 10.61
C ASN A 28 -8.21 5.12 11.65
N TRP A 29 -7.71 4.93 12.87
CA TRP A 29 -7.69 5.99 13.88
C TRP A 29 -6.81 7.18 13.46
N ARG A 30 -5.68 6.92 12.79
CA ARG A 30 -4.70 7.96 12.45
C ARG A 30 -5.03 8.73 11.17
N PHE A 31 -5.55 8.04 10.16
CA PHE A 31 -5.75 8.55 8.80
C PHE A 31 -7.20 8.42 8.32
N GLY A 32 -8.03 7.66 9.01
CA GLY A 32 -9.41 7.44 8.61
C GLY A 32 -10.37 8.57 9.03
N PRO A 33 -11.69 8.33 8.90
CA PRO A 33 -12.28 7.03 8.57
C PRO A 33 -11.98 6.59 7.15
N PHE A 34 -11.45 5.38 6.97
CA PHE A 34 -11.31 4.77 5.66
C PHE A 34 -12.68 4.36 5.13
N ASP A 35 -12.98 4.72 3.89
CA ASP A 35 -14.27 4.46 3.26
C ASP A 35 -14.15 3.61 1.99
N LEU A 36 -12.93 3.36 1.49
CA LEU A 36 -12.66 2.52 0.33
C LEU A 36 -11.50 1.53 0.56
N ASP A 37 -11.75 0.25 0.26
CA ASP A 37 -10.74 -0.81 0.16
C ASP A 37 -10.70 -1.36 -1.28
N PRO A 38 -9.81 -0.84 -2.15
CA PRO A 38 -9.84 -1.15 -3.58
C PRO A 38 -9.21 -2.51 -3.92
N CYS A 39 -8.68 -3.20 -2.91
CA CYS A 39 -8.00 -4.48 -3.08
C CYS A 39 -8.49 -5.48 -2.03
N ALA A 40 -9.79 -5.80 -2.12
CA ALA A 40 -10.43 -6.71 -1.20
C ALA A 40 -11.34 -7.70 -1.92
N SER A 41 -12.00 -8.50 -1.11
CA SER A 41 -13.07 -9.43 -1.44
C SER A 41 -14.18 -9.23 -0.40
N THR A 42 -15.34 -9.82 -0.66
CA THR A 42 -16.46 -9.85 0.28
C THR A 42 -16.11 -10.42 1.66
N HIS A 43 -15.03 -11.21 1.77
CA HIS A 43 -14.65 -11.90 3.00
C HIS A 43 -13.50 -11.25 3.77
N ASN A 44 -12.77 -10.30 3.17
CA ASN A 44 -11.60 -9.69 3.80
C ASN A 44 -11.59 -8.15 3.76
N THR A 45 -12.61 -7.52 3.15
CA THR A 45 -12.74 -6.06 3.10
C THR A 45 -12.65 -5.43 4.48
N LYS A 46 -11.95 -4.30 4.55
CA LYS A 46 -11.86 -3.47 5.76
C LYS A 46 -12.74 -2.22 5.72
N CYS A 47 -13.33 -1.91 4.57
CA CYS A 47 -14.13 -0.71 4.36
C CYS A 47 -15.54 -1.05 3.86
N ALA A 48 -16.47 -0.09 4.01
CA ALA A 48 -17.84 -0.23 3.52
C ALA A 48 -17.89 -0.33 1.99
N ASN A 49 -17.11 0.48 1.29
CA ASN A 49 -16.91 0.34 -0.15
C ASN A 49 -15.65 -0.48 -0.42
N PHE A 50 -15.74 -1.40 -1.37
CA PHE A 50 -14.58 -2.17 -1.82
C PHE A 50 -14.76 -2.62 -3.27
N PHE A 51 -13.64 -2.96 -3.92
CA PHE A 51 -13.67 -3.60 -5.23
C PHE A 51 -13.18 -5.04 -5.09
N SER A 52 -13.97 -5.97 -5.61
CA SER A 52 -13.62 -7.37 -5.71
C SER A 52 -12.59 -7.63 -6.83
N GLU A 53 -11.92 -8.77 -6.79
CA GLU A 53 -10.96 -9.18 -7.83
C GLU A 53 -11.55 -9.11 -9.26
N PRO A 54 -12.79 -9.57 -9.55
CA PRO A 54 -13.41 -9.42 -10.87
C PRO A 54 -13.67 -7.97 -11.29
N GLU A 55 -13.92 -7.07 -10.33
CA GLU A 55 -14.16 -5.65 -10.62
C GLU A 55 -12.87 -4.89 -10.93
N ASN A 56 -11.73 -5.45 -10.52
CA ASN A 56 -10.40 -4.92 -10.70
C ASN A 56 -10.27 -3.46 -10.23
N GLY A 57 -9.90 -3.28 -8.97
CA GLY A 57 -9.74 -1.96 -8.36
C GLY A 57 -8.77 -1.02 -9.09
N LEU A 58 -7.85 -1.52 -9.92
CA LEU A 58 -6.98 -0.68 -10.76
C LEU A 58 -7.76 0.11 -11.83
N LEU A 59 -8.88 -0.43 -12.30
CA LEU A 59 -9.70 0.16 -13.36
C LEU A 59 -10.78 1.12 -12.82
N LYS A 60 -10.95 1.19 -11.50
CA LYS A 60 -11.95 2.02 -10.83
C LYS A 60 -11.33 3.33 -10.36
N SER A 61 -12.11 4.40 -10.31
CA SER A 61 -11.64 5.66 -9.71
C SER A 61 -11.68 5.55 -8.19
N TRP A 62 -10.69 6.13 -7.51
CA TRP A 62 -10.64 6.22 -6.04
C TRP A 62 -10.87 7.64 -5.55
N LYS A 63 -11.27 8.55 -6.45
CA LYS A 63 -11.38 9.98 -6.16
C LYS A 63 -12.44 10.29 -5.13
N GLY A 64 -12.14 11.22 -4.23
CA GLY A 64 -13.02 11.66 -3.15
C GLY A 64 -13.07 10.70 -1.96
N HIS A 65 -12.24 9.65 -1.96
CA HIS A 65 -12.21 8.65 -0.91
C HIS A 65 -10.97 8.76 -0.02
N THR A 66 -11.12 8.29 1.22
CA THR A 66 -10.02 8.00 2.13
C THR A 66 -9.73 6.51 2.07
N VAL A 67 -8.73 6.16 1.27
CA VAL A 67 -8.48 4.80 0.78
C VAL A 67 -7.49 4.07 1.68
N PHE A 68 -7.85 2.85 2.09
CA PHE A 68 -6.89 1.88 2.61
C PHE A 68 -6.62 0.82 1.55
N CYS A 69 -5.37 0.67 1.11
CA CYS A 69 -5.00 -0.30 0.08
C CYS A 69 -3.92 -1.26 0.59
N ASN A 70 -4.25 -2.54 0.67
CA ASN A 70 -3.29 -3.64 0.86
C ASN A 70 -3.25 -4.47 -0.44
N PRO A 71 -2.46 -4.09 -1.45
CA PRO A 71 -2.48 -4.72 -2.77
C PRO A 71 -1.96 -6.18 -2.73
N PRO A 72 -2.27 -7.03 -3.72
CA PRO A 72 -1.60 -8.33 -3.85
C PRO A 72 -0.09 -8.13 -3.97
N TYR A 73 0.68 -8.97 -3.29
CA TYR A 73 2.13 -8.84 -3.27
C TYR A 73 2.78 -9.65 -4.37
N GLY A 74 3.69 -9.03 -5.13
CA GLY A 74 4.43 -9.73 -6.17
C GLY A 74 4.32 -9.02 -7.51
N ARG A 75 4.01 -9.77 -8.56
CA ARG A 75 3.97 -9.24 -9.93
C ARG A 75 2.80 -8.27 -10.07
N GLY A 76 3.07 -7.05 -10.52
CA GLY A 76 2.04 -6.02 -10.75
C GLY A 76 1.78 -5.10 -9.56
N ILE A 77 2.47 -5.27 -8.42
CA ILE A 77 2.36 -4.34 -7.27
C ILE A 77 2.75 -2.90 -7.65
N ASP A 78 3.65 -2.74 -8.62
CA ASP A 78 4.07 -1.45 -9.16
C ASP A 78 2.89 -0.68 -9.79
N ALA A 79 1.95 -1.37 -10.43
CA ALA A 79 0.74 -0.75 -10.98
C ALA A 79 -0.18 -0.21 -9.87
N TRP A 80 -0.32 -0.93 -8.76
CA TRP A 80 -1.09 -0.49 -7.59
C TRP A 80 -0.46 0.73 -6.93
N ILE A 81 0.87 0.72 -6.76
CA ILE A 81 1.59 1.83 -6.13
C ILE A 81 1.55 3.07 -7.01
N LYS A 82 1.75 2.91 -8.32
CA LYS A 82 1.56 3.98 -9.31
C LYS A 82 0.16 4.58 -9.21
N LYS A 83 -0.88 3.73 -9.19
CA LYS A 83 -2.26 4.18 -9.07
C LYS A 83 -2.53 4.92 -7.76
N GLY A 84 -2.04 4.39 -6.63
CA GLY A 84 -2.20 5.06 -5.34
C GLY A 84 -1.56 6.45 -5.31
N TYR A 85 -0.38 6.59 -5.92
CA TYR A 85 0.24 7.90 -6.10
C TYR A 85 -0.61 8.83 -6.97
N GLU A 86 -1.09 8.36 -8.12
CA GLU A 86 -1.86 9.15 -9.09
C GLU A 86 -3.23 9.60 -8.53
N GLU A 87 -3.99 8.69 -7.91
CA GLU A 87 -5.28 9.01 -7.29
C GLU A 87 -5.09 9.94 -6.10
N GLY A 88 -4.01 9.75 -5.31
CA GLY A 88 -3.67 10.64 -4.21
C GLY A 88 -3.29 12.06 -4.63
N GLN A 89 -3.12 12.38 -5.92
CA GLN A 89 -2.94 13.76 -6.39
C GLN A 89 -4.27 14.52 -6.53
N ASP A 90 -5.41 13.84 -6.40
CA ASP A 90 -6.72 14.47 -6.44
C ASP A 90 -7.00 15.18 -5.10
N PRO A 91 -7.49 16.46 -5.10
CA PRO A 91 -7.54 17.31 -3.90
C PRO A 91 -8.30 16.75 -2.69
N ASP A 92 -9.23 15.83 -2.89
CA ASP A 92 -10.07 15.25 -1.84
C ASP A 92 -9.82 13.74 -1.65
N THR A 93 -8.64 13.27 -2.07
CA THR A 93 -8.29 11.84 -2.05
C THR A 93 -7.02 11.61 -1.26
N MET A 94 -7.12 10.75 -0.25
CA MET A 94 -5.95 10.25 0.49
C MET A 94 -5.85 8.75 0.30
N VAL A 95 -4.66 8.27 -0.06
CA VAL A 95 -4.39 6.85 -0.25
C VAL A 95 -3.34 6.38 0.75
N VAL A 96 -3.74 5.51 1.67
CA VAL A 96 -2.85 4.85 2.63
C VAL A 96 -2.62 3.42 2.16
N MET A 97 -1.38 3.14 1.74
CA MET A 97 -0.98 1.82 1.23
C MET A 97 -0.12 1.04 2.24
N LEU A 98 -0.40 -0.25 2.40
CA LEU A 98 0.47 -1.20 3.10
C LEU A 98 1.25 -2.03 2.08
N ILE A 99 2.56 -1.78 1.96
CA ILE A 99 3.41 -2.41 0.94
C ILE A 99 4.68 -3.04 1.54
N PRO A 100 5.35 -3.97 0.82
CA PRO A 100 6.69 -4.40 1.17
C PRO A 100 7.69 -3.23 1.14
N SER A 101 8.55 -3.13 2.15
CA SER A 101 9.60 -2.11 2.23
C SER A 101 10.80 -2.44 1.34
N ARG A 102 10.61 -2.41 0.02
CA ARG A 102 11.64 -2.69 -1.00
C ARG A 102 12.17 -1.39 -1.60
N THR A 103 13.01 -0.71 -0.82
CA THR A 103 13.56 0.62 -1.12
C THR A 103 14.45 0.65 -2.35
N ASP A 104 14.86 -0.50 -2.87
CA ASP A 104 15.70 -0.70 -4.05
C ASP A 104 14.92 -0.80 -5.37
N THR A 105 13.59 -0.86 -5.31
CA THR A 105 12.75 -1.07 -6.49
C THR A 105 12.45 0.23 -7.24
N ARG A 106 12.23 0.13 -8.55
CA ARG A 106 11.89 1.28 -9.39
C ARG A 106 10.64 2.04 -8.90
N TYR A 107 9.56 1.33 -8.58
CA TYR A 107 8.33 1.97 -8.10
C TYR A 107 8.56 2.75 -6.79
N TRP A 108 9.52 2.31 -5.97
CA TRP A 108 9.82 3.00 -4.72
C TRP A 108 10.40 4.38 -5.01
N HIS A 109 11.41 4.43 -5.87
CA HIS A 109 12.04 5.68 -6.29
C HIS A 109 11.12 6.58 -7.12
N GLU A 110 10.29 6.01 -7.98
CA GLU A 110 9.41 6.78 -8.87
C GLU A 110 8.18 7.36 -8.15
N TYR A 111 7.63 6.66 -7.17
CA TYR A 111 6.36 7.01 -6.53
C TYR A 111 6.48 7.14 -5.02
N VAL A 112 6.99 6.14 -4.30
CA VAL A 112 7.02 6.14 -2.82
C VAL A 112 7.87 7.27 -2.25
N MET A 113 8.97 7.64 -2.92
CA MET A 113 9.81 8.78 -2.53
C MET A 113 9.11 10.15 -2.62
N LYS A 114 7.95 10.21 -3.29
CA LYS A 114 7.11 11.41 -3.42
C LYS A 114 5.89 11.37 -2.49
N ALA A 115 5.77 10.33 -1.66
CA ALA A 115 4.70 10.23 -0.68
C ALA A 115 4.81 11.33 0.37
N GLU A 116 3.66 11.75 0.91
CA GLU A 116 3.59 12.70 2.02
C GLU A 116 4.27 12.12 3.27
N ALA A 117 4.09 10.83 3.51
CA ALA A 117 4.71 10.13 4.62
C ALA A 117 4.99 8.67 4.31
N VAL A 118 6.08 8.16 4.88
CA VAL A 118 6.43 6.73 4.89
C VAL A 118 6.73 6.30 6.32
N TYR A 119 6.03 5.28 6.80
CA TYR A 119 6.21 4.70 8.13
C TYR A 119 6.75 3.28 8.00
N PHE A 120 7.98 3.06 8.43
CA PHE A 120 8.55 1.72 8.51
C PHE A 120 8.01 0.98 9.74
N ILE A 121 7.57 -0.26 9.54
CA ILE A 121 7.02 -1.07 10.62
C ILE A 121 8.17 -1.79 11.34
N LYS A 122 8.26 -1.60 12.66
CA LYS A 122 9.21 -2.35 13.50
C LYS A 122 8.74 -3.80 13.59
N GLY A 123 9.61 -4.74 13.19
CA GLY A 123 9.28 -6.16 13.16
C GLY A 123 8.53 -6.55 11.89
N ARG A 124 7.77 -7.65 11.94
CA ARG A 124 7.09 -8.21 10.77
C ARG A 124 5.65 -8.57 11.09
N LEU A 125 4.74 -8.07 10.28
CA LEU A 125 3.31 -8.36 10.41
C LEU A 125 3.04 -9.86 10.17
N ARG A 126 1.99 -10.36 10.79
CA ARG A 126 1.41 -11.69 10.52
C ARG A 126 0.09 -11.44 9.82
N PHE A 127 -0.08 -11.90 8.59
CA PHE A 127 -1.31 -11.65 7.84
C PHE A 127 -2.27 -12.83 7.96
N GLY A 128 -3.57 -12.55 7.97
CA GLY A 128 -4.62 -13.56 8.20
C GLY A 128 -4.37 -14.39 9.45
N ASP A 129 -4.67 -15.69 9.36
CA ASP A 129 -4.48 -16.66 10.44
C ASP A 129 -3.07 -17.32 10.45
N SER A 130 -2.10 -16.72 9.75
CA SER A 130 -0.75 -17.30 9.66
C SER A 130 -0.04 -17.32 11.01
N THR A 131 0.53 -18.49 11.34
CA THR A 131 1.39 -18.67 12.51
C THR A 131 2.80 -18.11 12.32
N ASN A 132 3.16 -17.69 11.10
CA ASN A 132 4.44 -17.12 10.75
C ASN A 132 4.31 -15.64 10.34
N SER A 133 5.30 -14.83 10.72
CA SER A 133 5.40 -13.46 10.22
C SER A 133 5.75 -13.45 8.74
N ALA A 134 5.34 -12.39 8.04
CA ALA A 134 5.67 -12.17 6.64
C ALA A 134 7.18 -12.25 6.41
N PRO A 135 7.65 -12.89 5.32
CA PRO A 135 9.07 -13.05 5.05
C PRO A 135 9.74 -11.77 4.52
N PHE A 136 9.01 -10.66 4.42
CA PHE A 136 9.49 -9.33 4.00
C PHE A 136 9.20 -8.25 5.06
N PRO A 137 9.97 -7.15 5.10
CA PRO A 137 9.60 -5.96 5.88
C PRO A 137 8.44 -5.23 5.20
N SER A 138 7.66 -4.49 5.97
CA SER A 138 6.51 -3.72 5.48
C SER A 138 6.66 -2.24 5.82
N ALA A 139 6.07 -1.39 4.97
CA ALA A 139 5.95 0.04 5.18
C ALA A 139 4.50 0.48 4.91
N VAL A 140 4.08 1.51 5.62
CA VAL A 140 2.85 2.26 5.31
C VAL A 140 3.25 3.51 4.54
N VAL A 141 2.63 3.72 3.37
CA VAL A 141 2.90 4.85 2.49
C VAL A 141 1.63 5.68 2.37
N VAL A 142 1.73 6.98 2.56
CA VAL A 142 0.59 7.91 2.49
C VAL A 142 0.77 8.81 1.29
N PHE A 143 -0.11 8.67 0.31
CA PHE A 143 -0.23 9.58 -0.82
C PHE A 143 -1.41 10.51 -0.60
N THR A 144 -1.14 11.80 -0.60
CA THR A 144 -2.14 12.87 -0.63
C THR A 144 -1.52 14.03 -1.38
N LYS A 145 -2.35 14.87 -1.99
CA LYS A 145 -1.87 16.09 -2.59
C LYS A 145 -1.31 16.95 -1.45
N PRO A 146 -0.06 17.43 -1.53
CA PRO A 146 0.44 18.36 -0.55
C PRO A 146 -0.48 19.59 -0.54
N GLU A 147 -0.99 19.99 0.62
CA GLU A 147 -1.53 21.33 0.73
C GLU A 147 -0.43 22.31 0.33
N ALA A 148 -0.78 23.33 -0.46
CA ALA A 148 0.18 24.33 -0.89
C ALA A 148 0.70 25.09 0.33
N SER A 149 1.75 24.56 0.96
CA SER A 149 2.51 25.31 1.94
C SER A 149 3.30 26.38 1.20
N TRP A 150 3.40 27.56 1.81
CA TRP A 150 3.91 28.81 1.25
C TRP A 150 5.43 28.81 0.95
N ALA A 151 6.09 27.65 0.92
CA ALA A 151 7.48 27.54 0.52
C ALA A 151 7.68 26.27 -0.32
N PRO A 152 8.20 26.35 -1.55
CA PRO A 152 8.66 25.16 -2.24
C PRO A 152 9.77 24.52 -1.40
N LEU A 153 9.58 23.25 -1.03
CA LEU A 153 10.67 22.44 -0.50
C LEU A 153 11.80 22.47 -1.55
N PRO A 154 13.06 22.73 -1.16
CA PRO A 154 14.16 22.57 -2.09
C PRO A 154 14.13 21.12 -2.61
N GLU A 155 14.28 20.94 -3.93
CA GLU A 155 14.43 19.62 -4.56
C GLU A 155 15.68 18.91 -4.02
N MET A 156 15.59 18.36 -2.81
CA MET A 156 16.56 17.44 -2.25
C MET A 156 16.31 16.07 -2.88
N GLY A 157 16.58 15.97 -4.18
CA GLY A 157 16.13 14.82 -4.97
C GLY A 157 16.84 14.57 -6.29
N ALA A 158 17.91 15.31 -6.61
CA ALA A 158 18.92 14.86 -7.57
C ALA A 158 20.19 15.72 -7.39
N LEU A 159 21.06 15.35 -6.47
CA LEU A 159 22.48 15.63 -6.67
C LEU A 159 22.93 14.77 -7.86
N ASN A 160 22.64 15.26 -9.07
CA ASN A 160 23.26 14.76 -10.28
C ASN A 160 24.77 14.99 -10.14
N ARG A 161 25.55 13.94 -10.39
CA ARG A 161 26.96 14.10 -10.74
C ARG A 161 27.08 14.72 -12.13
#